data_AF-A0A2K9A121-F1
#
_entry.id   AF-A0A2K9A121-F1
#
_cell.length_a   1.000
_cell.length_b   1.000
_cell.length_c   1.000
_cell.angle_alpha   90.00
_cell.angle_beta   90.00
_cell.angle_gamma   90.00
#
_symmetry.space_group_name_H-M   'P 1'
#
loop_
_entity.id
_entity.type
_entity.pdbx_description
1 polymer ?
#
loop_
_entity_poly.entity_id
_entity_poly.type
_entity_poly.pdbx_seq_one_letter_code
_entity_poly.pdbx_strand_id
1 'polypeptide(L)'
;MIKTLRNKKGVTLVELLAVVVILGIIAAIAVPTIGGLIRRQEENAAQATYDTIVTAAELYAEDDTPFNLATLETEEFVDLKDNQFGWELDAVDIDAADVWVVVSGSTVTFYESADVDVTDPDNPVLVGGAAADDLFINGYAVE
;
A
#
# COMPACT_ATOMS: atom_id res chain seq x y z
N MET A 1 54.19 41.43 4.77
CA MET A 1 53.81 40.01 5.04
C MET A 1 52.85 40.01 6.22
N ILE A 2 51.54 39.84 5.98
CA ILE A 2 50.52 39.90 7.05
C ILE A 2 50.31 38.47 7.58
N LYS A 3 50.67 38.24 8.85
CA LYS A 3 50.39 36.98 9.55
C LYS A 3 48.99 37.08 10.17
N THR A 4 48.02 36.46 9.53
CA THR A 4 46.66 36.31 10.08
C THR A 4 46.70 35.31 11.23
N LEU A 5 46.57 35.79 12.48
CA LEU A 5 46.44 34.95 13.66
C LEU A 5 45.02 34.33 13.65
N ARG A 6 44.92 33.05 13.27
CA ARG A 6 43.67 32.28 13.34
C ARG A 6 43.25 32.12 14.80
N ASN A 7 42.20 32.83 15.20
CA ASN A 7 41.58 32.71 16.51
C ASN A 7 40.88 31.34 16.61
N LYS A 8 41.50 30.38 17.29
CA LYS A 8 40.88 29.08 17.58
C LYS A 8 39.96 29.26 18.79
N LYS A 9 38.72 29.71 18.56
CA LYS A 9 37.65 29.61 19.55
C LYS A 9 37.32 28.12 19.70
N GLY A 10 37.69 27.53 20.84
CA GLY A 10 37.31 26.16 21.19
C GLY A 10 35.87 26.12 21.67
N VAL A 11 35.10 25.15 21.17
CA VAL A 11 33.77 24.81 21.71
C VAL A 11 33.97 24.21 23.09
N THR A 12 33.15 24.62 24.06
CA THR A 12 33.22 24.07 25.41
C THR A 12 32.47 22.73 25.50
N LEU A 13 32.94 21.83 26.36
CA LEU A 13 32.23 20.55 26.59
C LEU A 13 30.81 20.76 27.12
N VAL A 14 30.57 21.85 27.86
CA VAL A 14 29.26 22.19 28.43
C VAL A 14 28.27 22.58 27.33
N GLU A 15 28.71 23.32 26.31
CA GLU A 15 27.86 23.65 25.15
C GLU A 15 27.45 22.39 24.39
N LEU A 16 28.37 21.46 24.17
CA LEU A 16 28.03 20.19 23.51
C LEU A 16 27.12 19.30 24.39
N LEU A 17 27.33 19.30 25.70
CA LEU A 17 26.50 18.55 26.63
C LEU A 17 25.04 19.03 26.61
N ALA A 18 24.81 20.35 26.67
CA ALA A 18 23.47 20.92 26.64
C ALA A 18 22.70 20.54 25.36
N VAL A 19 23.38 20.53 24.21
CA VAL A 19 22.77 20.17 22.92
C VAL A 19 22.33 18.70 22.89
N VAL A 20 23.20 17.78 23.33
CA VAL A 20 22.86 16.35 23.34
C VAL A 20 21.73 16.03 24.31
N VAL A 21 21.65 16.74 25.45
CA VAL A 21 20.52 16.60 26.39
C VAL A 21 19.20 17.01 25.74
N ILE A 22 19.17 18.16 25.05
CA ILE A 22 17.97 18.63 24.36
C ILE A 22 17.58 17.66 23.24
N LEU A 23 18.54 17.21 22.41
CA LEU A 23 18.29 16.22 21.36
C LEU A 23 17.79 14.88 21.92
N GLY A 24 18.30 14.46 23.08
CA GLY A 24 17.85 13.24 23.76
C GLY A 24 16.39 13.32 24.20
N ILE A 25 15.95 14.47 24.74
CA ILE A 25 14.55 14.68 25.13
C ILE A 25 13.63 14.69 23.90
N ILE A 26 14.04 15.38 22.83
CA ILE A 26 13.26 15.41 21.58
C ILE A 26 13.16 14.00 20.98
N ALA A 27 14.27 13.27 20.89
CA ALA A 27 14.29 11.91 20.34
C ALA A 27 13.40 10.95 21.14
N ALA A 28 13.38 11.06 22.48
CA ALA A 28 12.57 10.21 23.34
C ALA A 28 11.06 10.32 23.05
N ILE A 29 10.58 11.51 22.68
CA ILE A 29 9.16 11.73 22.32
C ILE A 29 8.93 11.44 20.83
N ALA A 30 9.85 11.90 19.96
CA ALA A 30 9.67 11.83 18.52
C ALA A 30 9.62 10.39 17.99
N VAL A 31 10.52 9.51 18.44
CA VAL A 31 10.63 8.13 17.91
C VAL A 31 9.32 7.33 18.00
N PRO A 32 8.66 7.18 19.18
CA PRO A 32 7.41 6.43 19.25
C PRO A 32 6.26 7.10 18.47
N THR A 33 6.21 8.43 18.43
CA THR A 33 5.14 9.15 17.71
C THR A 33 5.24 8.98 16.20
N ILE A 34 6.46 9.01 15.65
CA ILE A 34 6.71 8.88 14.20
C ILE A 34 6.40 7.45 13.73
N GLY A 35 6.78 6.42 14.50
CA GLY A 35 6.50 5.03 14.12
C GLY A 35 5.00 4.74 13.97
N GLY A 36 4.17 5.20 14.91
CA GLY A 36 2.73 5.06 14.81
C GLY A 36 2.10 5.92 13.70
N LEU A 37 2.69 7.08 13.39
CA LEU A 37 2.23 7.92 12.28
C LEU A 37 2.51 7.28 10.92
N ILE A 38 3.69 6.68 10.73
CA ILE A 38 4.05 6.00 9.48
C ILE A 38 3.09 4.84 9.21
N ARG A 39 2.84 3.97 10.19
CA ARG A 39 1.89 2.85 10.04
C ARG A 39 0.50 3.32 9.58
N ARG A 40 -0.03 4.38 10.18
CA ARG A 40 -1.33 4.95 9.77
C ARG A 40 -1.29 5.57 8.37
N GLN A 41 -0.16 6.14 7.97
CA GLN A 41 -0.01 6.66 6.60
C GLN A 41 0.03 5.53 5.58
N GLU A 42 0.69 4.42 5.90
CA GLU A 42 0.71 3.22 5.04
C GLU A 42 -0.67 2.57 4.94
N GLU A 43 -1.39 2.43 6.05
CA GLU A 43 -2.79 1.95 6.09
C GLU A 43 -3.72 2.85 5.25
N ASN A 44 -3.62 4.16 5.41
CA ASN A 44 -4.40 5.11 4.61
C ASN A 44 -4.02 5.06 3.12
N ALA A 45 -2.76 4.79 2.80
CA ALA A 45 -2.30 4.67 1.41
C ALA A 45 -2.83 3.38 0.77
N ALA A 46 -2.86 2.27 1.52
CA ALA A 46 -3.48 1.02 1.10
C ALA A 46 -4.98 1.22 0.81
N GLN A 47 -5.71 1.86 1.72
CA GLN A 47 -7.13 2.18 1.52
C GLN A 47 -7.35 3.08 0.30
N ALA A 48 -6.54 4.12 0.11
CA ALA A 48 -6.67 5.00 -1.05
C ALA A 48 -6.42 4.27 -2.39
N THR A 49 -5.46 3.33 -2.40
CA THR A 49 -5.25 2.46 -3.55
C THR A 49 -6.48 1.58 -3.80
N TYR A 50 -7.05 0.98 -2.76
CA TYR A 50 -8.26 0.19 -2.86
C TYR A 50 -9.43 0.98 -3.44
N ASP A 51 -9.71 2.18 -2.91
CA ASP A 51 -10.78 3.06 -3.43
C ASP A 51 -10.59 3.38 -4.92
N THR A 52 -9.34 3.54 -5.35
CA THR A 52 -8.99 3.80 -6.75
C THR A 52 -9.24 2.55 -7.61
N ILE A 53 -8.88 1.36 -7.11
CA ILE A 53 -9.15 0.08 -7.78
C ILE A 53 -10.65 -0.15 -7.91
N VAL A 54 -11.42 0.05 -6.85
CA VAL A 54 -12.89 -0.09 -6.87
C VAL A 54 -13.51 0.84 -7.91
N THR A 55 -13.12 2.11 -7.91
CA THR A 55 -13.60 3.08 -8.91
C THR A 55 -13.22 2.66 -10.34
N ALA A 56 -12.00 2.16 -10.54
CA ALA A 56 -11.54 1.67 -11.84
C ALA A 56 -12.30 0.41 -12.29
N ALA A 57 -12.55 -0.52 -11.37
CA ALA A 57 -13.32 -1.74 -11.59
C ALA A 57 -14.75 -1.41 -12.02
N GLU A 58 -15.43 -0.49 -11.32
CA GLU A 58 -16.78 -0.05 -11.70
C GLU A 58 -16.84 0.59 -13.09
N LEU A 59 -15.77 1.27 -13.53
CA LEU A 59 -15.70 1.89 -14.85
C LEU A 59 -15.41 0.89 -15.98
N TYR A 60 -14.66 -0.17 -15.69
CA TYR A 60 -14.26 -1.18 -16.67
C TYR A 60 -15.28 -2.32 -16.81
N ALA A 61 -15.91 -2.73 -15.71
CA ALA A 61 -16.62 -3.99 -15.62
C ALA A 61 -17.85 -4.08 -16.52
N GLU A 62 -18.09 -5.30 -17.03
CA GLU A 62 -19.40 -5.75 -17.49
C GLU A 62 -20.05 -6.56 -16.35
N ASP A 63 -21.35 -6.31 -16.11
CA ASP A 63 -22.07 -6.81 -14.93
C ASP A 63 -21.95 -8.34 -14.79
N ASP A 64 -21.53 -8.79 -13.60
CA ASP A 64 -21.27 -10.19 -13.23
C ASP A 64 -20.16 -10.92 -14.05
N THR A 65 -19.41 -10.22 -14.90
CA THR A 65 -18.27 -10.82 -15.61
C THR A 65 -16.96 -10.67 -14.81
N PRO A 66 -16.25 -11.77 -14.52
CA PRO A 66 -14.95 -11.70 -13.86
C PRO A 66 -13.86 -11.15 -14.76
N PHE A 67 -12.93 -10.40 -14.19
CA PHE A 67 -11.69 -10.00 -14.86
C PHE A 67 -10.54 -9.92 -13.87
N ASN A 68 -9.31 -9.98 -14.39
CA ASN A 68 -8.11 -9.84 -13.57
C ASN A 68 -7.85 -8.38 -13.20
N LEU A 69 -7.37 -8.16 -11.97
CA LEU A 69 -6.96 -6.84 -11.52
C LEU A 69 -5.85 -6.25 -12.41
N ALA A 70 -4.92 -7.09 -12.89
CA ALA A 70 -3.87 -6.67 -13.85
C ALA A 70 -4.42 -6.12 -15.18
N THR A 71 -5.65 -6.50 -15.57
CA THR A 71 -6.29 -5.95 -16.77
C THR A 71 -6.60 -4.46 -16.61
N LEU A 72 -6.97 -4.01 -15.40
CA LEU A 72 -7.23 -2.59 -15.15
C LEU A 72 -5.99 -1.73 -15.35
N GLU A 73 -4.80 -2.24 -15.03
CA GLU A 73 -3.54 -1.54 -15.26
C GLU A 73 -3.14 -1.55 -16.74
N THR A 74 -3.29 -2.70 -17.40
CA THR A 74 -2.96 -2.86 -18.82
C THR A 74 -3.83 -1.97 -19.71
N GLU A 75 -5.11 -1.82 -19.35
CA GLU A 75 -6.08 -0.96 -20.04
C GLU A 75 -6.07 0.50 -19.53
N GLU A 76 -5.08 0.88 -18.73
CA GLU A 76 -4.83 2.25 -18.23
C GLU A 76 -5.95 2.86 -17.36
N PHE A 77 -6.76 2.04 -16.68
CA PHE A 77 -7.77 2.51 -15.72
C PHE A 77 -7.18 2.86 -14.35
N VAL A 78 -6.09 2.18 -13.96
CA VAL A 78 -5.40 2.38 -12.68
C VAL A 78 -3.90 2.18 -12.83
N ASP A 79 -3.11 2.78 -11.94
CA ASP A 79 -1.67 2.54 -11.81
C ASP A 79 -1.44 1.79 -10.49
N LEU A 80 -1.22 0.48 -10.56
CA LEU A 80 -1.08 -0.39 -9.39
C LEU A 80 0.30 -0.25 -8.75
N LYS A 81 1.29 0.30 -9.48
CA LYS A 81 2.67 0.52 -9.00
C LYS A 81 3.25 -0.77 -8.39
N ASP A 82 4.05 -0.62 -7.34
CA ASP A 82 4.66 -1.72 -6.59
C ASP A 82 3.76 -2.21 -5.43
N ASN A 83 2.44 -1.98 -5.51
CA ASN A 83 1.55 -2.45 -4.45
C ASN A 83 1.50 -3.98 -4.44
N GLN A 84 1.61 -4.56 -3.25
CA GLN A 84 1.52 -6.00 -3.02
C GLN A 84 0.09 -6.36 -2.62
N PHE A 85 -0.43 -7.49 -3.13
CA PHE A 85 -1.76 -7.99 -2.80
C PHE A 85 -1.69 -9.29 -2.01
N GLY A 86 -2.72 -9.54 -1.20
CA GLY A 86 -2.83 -10.78 -0.42
C GLY A 86 -4.23 -10.98 0.17
N TRP A 87 -4.43 -12.14 0.78
CA TRP A 87 -5.69 -12.51 1.45
C TRP A 87 -5.53 -12.67 2.96
N GLU A 88 -4.30 -12.57 3.46
CA GLU A 88 -3.98 -12.60 4.88
C GLU A 88 -2.88 -11.58 5.20
N LEU A 89 -2.85 -11.13 6.44
CA LEU A 89 -1.76 -10.32 6.98
C LEU A 89 -0.40 -11.03 6.78
N ASP A 90 0.57 -10.34 6.20
CA ASP A 90 1.94 -10.89 5.99
C ASP A 90 1.96 -12.11 5.04
N ALA A 91 0.93 -12.26 4.19
CA ALA A 91 0.88 -13.29 3.16
C ALA A 91 1.96 -13.10 2.08
N VAL A 92 2.20 -14.16 1.33
CA VAL A 92 3.02 -14.14 0.11
C VAL A 92 2.43 -13.12 -0.87
N ASP A 93 3.28 -12.25 -1.43
CA ASP A 93 2.91 -11.34 -2.50
C ASP A 93 2.19 -12.10 -3.63
N ILE A 94 0.92 -11.79 -3.84
CA ILE A 94 0.12 -12.31 -4.93
C ILE A 94 0.19 -11.33 -6.09
N ASP A 95 0.37 -11.84 -7.30
CA ASP A 95 0.38 -11.03 -8.51
C ASP A 95 -1.03 -10.46 -8.77
N ALA A 96 -1.13 -9.24 -9.28
CA ALA A 96 -2.41 -8.67 -9.68
C ALA A 96 -3.12 -9.51 -10.77
N ALA A 97 -2.39 -10.35 -11.51
CA ALA A 97 -2.95 -11.31 -12.46
C ALA A 97 -3.67 -12.49 -11.79
N ASP A 98 -3.44 -12.73 -10.50
CA ASP A 98 -4.08 -13.80 -9.72
C ASP A 98 -5.24 -13.28 -8.85
N VAL A 99 -5.45 -11.96 -8.82
CA VAL A 99 -6.58 -11.31 -8.13
C VAL A 99 -7.70 -11.05 -9.14
N TRP A 100 -8.83 -11.71 -8.93
CA TRP A 100 -10.01 -11.57 -9.77
C TRP A 100 -11.01 -10.61 -9.17
N VAL A 101 -11.69 -9.85 -10.03
CA VAL A 101 -12.67 -8.83 -9.65
C VAL A 101 -13.98 -9.12 -10.36
N VAL A 102 -15.08 -9.04 -9.61
CA VAL A 102 -16.45 -9.08 -10.17
C VAL A 102 -17.23 -7.89 -9.65
N VAL A 103 -17.91 -7.21 -10.56
CA VAL A 103 -18.80 -6.11 -10.22
C VAL A 103 -20.24 -6.57 -10.46
N SER A 104 -21.06 -6.52 -9.41
CA SER A 104 -22.48 -6.82 -9.47
C SER A 104 -23.25 -5.59 -9.02
N GLY A 105 -23.81 -4.84 -9.97
CA GLY A 105 -24.42 -3.54 -9.71
C GLY A 105 -23.44 -2.46 -9.22
N SER A 106 -23.38 -2.21 -7.91
CA SER A 106 -22.47 -1.24 -7.26
C SER A 106 -21.57 -1.88 -6.20
N THR A 107 -21.49 -3.21 -6.22
CA THR A 107 -20.64 -3.97 -5.30
C THR A 107 -19.48 -4.54 -6.09
N VAL A 108 -18.27 -4.15 -5.73
CA VAL A 108 -17.02 -4.74 -6.24
C VAL A 108 -16.58 -5.82 -5.26
N THR A 109 -16.33 -7.03 -5.76
CA THR A 109 -15.93 -8.17 -4.95
C THR A 109 -14.67 -8.80 -5.53
N PHE A 110 -13.73 -9.18 -4.66
CA PHE A 110 -12.45 -9.78 -5.04
C PHE A 110 -12.45 -11.28 -4.77
N TYR A 111 -11.79 -12.04 -5.65
CA TYR A 111 -11.75 -13.50 -5.64
C TYR A 111 -10.34 -14.01 -5.93
N GLU A 112 -10.04 -15.20 -5.41
CA GLU A 112 -8.83 -15.93 -5.74
C GLU A 112 -8.93 -16.53 -7.16
N SER A 113 -7.78 -16.72 -7.81
CA SER A 113 -7.73 -17.39 -9.12
C SER A 113 -8.29 -18.82 -9.12
N ALA A 114 -8.33 -19.49 -7.96
CA ALA A 114 -8.93 -20.81 -7.82
C ALA A 114 -10.46 -20.82 -7.95
N ASP A 115 -11.12 -19.67 -7.74
CA ASP A 115 -12.57 -19.51 -7.77
C ASP A 115 -13.12 -19.14 -9.15
N VAL A 116 -12.24 -18.86 -10.11
CA VAL A 116 -12.59 -18.48 -11.48
C VAL A 116 -12.19 -19.56 -12.46
N ASP A 117 -13.16 -20.02 -13.25
CA ASP A 117 -12.92 -20.89 -14.40
C ASP A 117 -12.49 -20.06 -15.60
N VAL A 118 -11.25 -20.27 -16.01
CA VAL A 118 -10.58 -19.62 -17.15
C VAL A 118 -10.38 -20.58 -18.33
N THR A 119 -11.14 -21.67 -18.37
CA THR A 119 -11.07 -22.63 -19.50
C THR A 119 -11.36 -21.94 -20.84
N ASP A 120 -12.22 -20.92 -20.83
CA ASP A 120 -12.39 -19.97 -21.91
C ASP A 120 -11.81 -18.60 -21.49
N PRO A 121 -10.63 -18.20 -22.00
CA PRO A 121 -9.98 -16.97 -21.57
C PRO A 121 -10.71 -15.70 -22.03
N ASP A 122 -11.54 -15.80 -23.07
CA ASP A 122 -12.34 -14.68 -23.56
C ASP A 122 -13.64 -14.50 -22.76
N ASN A 123 -14.03 -15.50 -21.97
CA ASN A 123 -15.25 -15.49 -21.15
C ASN A 123 -15.03 -16.27 -19.84
N PRO A 124 -14.26 -15.71 -18.90
CA PRO A 124 -14.07 -16.30 -17.58
C PRO A 124 -15.39 -16.35 -16.81
N VAL A 125 -15.53 -17.36 -15.94
CA VAL A 125 -16.78 -17.58 -15.18
C VAL A 125 -16.47 -17.84 -13.72
N LEU A 126 -17.19 -17.19 -12.80
CA LEU A 126 -17.12 -17.56 -11.38
C LEU A 126 -17.73 -18.95 -11.17
N VAL A 127 -16.94 -19.87 -10.60
CA VAL A 127 -17.37 -21.25 -10.34
C VAL A 127 -17.51 -21.59 -8.86
N GLY A 128 -17.15 -20.66 -7.98
CA GLY A 128 -17.23 -20.84 -6.54
C GLY A 128 -16.60 -19.66 -5.80
N GLY A 129 -16.25 -19.88 -4.54
CA GLY A 129 -15.62 -18.87 -3.69
C GLY A 129 -16.59 -18.12 -2.80
N ALA A 130 -16.19 -17.88 -1.56
CA ALA A 130 -16.72 -16.72 -0.83
C ALA A 130 -16.06 -15.47 -1.44
N ALA A 131 -16.73 -14.32 -1.35
CA ALA A 131 -15.99 -13.06 -1.45
C ALA A 131 -14.77 -13.18 -0.52
N ALA A 132 -13.57 -12.87 -1.01
CA ALA A 132 -12.43 -12.82 -0.10
C ALA A 132 -12.78 -11.79 0.97
N ASP A 133 -12.90 -12.26 2.23
CA ASP A 133 -13.55 -11.47 3.29
C ASP A 133 -12.84 -10.13 3.51
N ASP A 134 -11.53 -10.04 3.23
CA ASP A 134 -10.76 -8.79 3.18
C ASP A 134 -9.60 -8.93 2.17
N LEU A 135 -9.52 -8.03 1.17
CA LEU A 135 -8.29 -7.89 0.37
C LEU A 135 -7.22 -7.21 1.22
N PHE A 136 -5.97 -7.63 1.11
CA PHE A 136 -4.83 -6.94 1.72
C PHE A 136 -4.03 -6.21 0.64
N ILE A 137 -3.67 -4.96 0.90
CA ILE A 137 -2.76 -4.16 0.07
C ILE A 137 -1.56 -3.74 0.94
N ASN A 138 -0.35 -4.10 0.52
CA ASN A 138 0.91 -3.86 1.26
C ASN A 138 0.85 -4.37 2.72
N GLY A 139 0.16 -5.49 2.95
CA GLY A 139 -0.01 -6.08 4.28
C GLY A 139 -1.04 -5.37 5.18
N TYR A 140 -1.83 -4.44 4.65
CA TYR A 140 -2.94 -3.78 5.36
C TYR A 140 -4.28 -4.27 4.79
N ALA A 141 -5.21 -4.67 5.66
CA ALA A 141 -6.58 -4.99 5.26
C ALA A 141 -7.27 -3.74 4.73
N VAL A 142 -8.04 -3.89 3.66
CA VAL A 142 -8.83 -2.82 3.04
C VAL A 142 -10.27 -3.29 2.84
N GLU A 143 -11.22 -2.36 2.94
CA GLU A 143 -12.67 -2.60 2.86
C GLU A 143 -13.35 -1.59 1.93
#